data_AF-A0A645C5I8-F1
#
_entry.id   AF-A0A645C5I8-F1
#
_cell.length_a   1.000
_cell.length_b   1.000
_cell.length_c   1.000
_cell.angle_alpha   90.00
_cell.angle_beta   90.00
_cell.angle_gamma   90.00
#
_symmetry.space_group_name_H-M   'P 1'
#
loop_
_entity.id
_entity.type
_entity.pdbx_description
1 polymer ?
#
loop_
_entity_poly.entity_id
_entity_poly.type
_entity_poly.pdbx_seq_one_letter_code
_entity_poly.pdbx_strand_id
1 'polypeptide(L)'
;MEGATAWETFWKITFPMISPMILVNTVYTVIDAFTSQNNTVMQYIQKVGIMTDGNVKSSAMSWMYFLIVMLIISVVAALLSAYVFYQRKD
;
A
#
# COMPACT_ATOMS: atom_id res chain seq x y z
N MET A 1 -23.71 -23.54 24.30
CA MET A 1 -22.79 -23.20 23.21
C MET A 1 -23.52 -22.21 22.33
N GLU A 2 -23.04 -20.97 22.28
CA GLU A 2 -23.77 -19.85 21.67
C GLU A 2 -24.12 -20.18 20.21
N GLY A 3 -25.40 -20.04 19.85
CA GLY A 3 -25.98 -20.50 18.57
C GLY A 3 -25.59 -19.67 17.34
N ALA A 4 -24.40 -19.06 17.34
CA ALA A 4 -23.89 -18.32 16.19
C ALA A 4 -23.43 -19.29 15.10
N THR A 5 -23.90 -19.08 13.88
CA THR A 5 -23.41 -19.83 12.72
C THR A 5 -21.94 -19.48 12.45
N ALA A 6 -21.20 -20.39 11.83
CA ALA A 6 -19.80 -20.14 11.44
C ALA A 6 -19.65 -18.86 10.59
N TRP A 7 -20.65 -18.54 9.77
CA TRP A 7 -20.72 -17.33 8.97
C TRP A 7 -20.82 -16.06 9.83
N GLU A 8 -21.69 -16.06 10.83
CA GLU A 8 -21.84 -14.93 11.75
C GLU A 8 -20.57 -14.71 12.58
N THR A 9 -19.96 -15.80 13.06
CA THR A 9 -18.68 -15.76 13.79
C THR A 9 -17.56 -15.19 12.91
N PHE A 10 -17.49 -15.57 11.63
CA PHE A 10 -16.48 -15.04 10.71
C PHE A 10 -16.61 -13.52 10.56
N TRP A 11 -17.80 -13.01 10.24
CA TRP A 11 -17.99 -11.58 9.97
C TRP A 11 -17.96 -10.71 11.22
N LYS A 12 -18.47 -11.21 12.35
CA LYS A 12 -18.60 -10.40 13.58
C LYS A 12 -17.39 -10.52 14.50
N ILE A 13 -16.63 -11.61 14.44
CA ILE A 13 -15.51 -11.88 15.37
C ILE A 13 -14.18 -11.96 14.62
N THR A 14 -14.04 -12.90 13.68
CA THR A 14 -12.75 -13.16 13.03
C THR A 14 -12.31 -11.99 12.15
N PHE A 15 -13.19 -11.49 11.28
CA PHE A 15 -12.87 -10.43 10.33
C PHE A 15 -12.45 -9.11 11.02
N PRO A 16 -13.17 -8.59 12.04
CA PRO A 16 -12.74 -7.42 12.79
C PRO A 16 -11.40 -7.63 13.51
N MET A 17 -11.16 -8.82 14.06
CA MET A 17 -9.92 -9.14 14.78
C MET A 17 -8.68 -9.10 13.88
N ILE A 18 -8.78 -9.59 12.65
CA ILE A 18 -7.66 -9.59 11.68
C ILE A 18 -7.60 -8.33 10.82
N SER A 19 -8.63 -7.49 10.83
CA SER A 19 -8.70 -6.26 10.03
C SER A 19 -7.47 -5.35 10.15
N PRO A 20 -6.80 -5.17 11.31
CA PRO A 20 -5.61 -4.33 11.39
C PRO A 20 -4.42 -4.94 10.63
N MET A 21 -4.26 -6.27 10.67
CA MET A 21 -3.23 -6.97 9.90
C MET A 21 -3.50 -6.93 8.41
N ILE A 22 -4.77 -7.05 7.99
CA ILE A 22 -5.15 -6.92 6.58
C ILE A 22 -4.82 -5.52 6.06
N LEU A 23 -5.12 -4.45 6.83
CA LEU A 23 -4.79 -3.08 6.42
C LEU A 23 -3.30 -2.92 6.18
N VAL A 24 -2.47 -3.31 7.15
CA VAL A 24 -1.02 -3.15 7.04
C VAL A 24 -0.47 -3.92 5.84
N ASN A 25 -0.88 -5.18 5.67
CA ASN A 25 -0.46 -5.98 4.51
C ASN A 25 -0.94 -5.37 3.18
N THR A 26 -2.17 -4.85 3.13
CA THR A 26 -2.71 -4.18 1.94
C THR A 26 -1.88 -2.96 1.57
N VAL A 27 -1.50 -2.13 2.54
CA VAL A 27 -0.60 -0.99 2.31
C VAL A 27 0.75 -1.45 1.75
N TYR A 28 1.34 -2.51 2.32
CA TYR A 28 2.59 -3.08 1.79
C TYR A 28 2.45 -3.62 0.37
N THR A 29 1.36 -4.32 0.05
CA THR A 29 1.09 -4.80 -1.31
C THR A 29 0.96 -3.66 -2.30
N VAL A 30 0.32 -2.55 -1.91
CA VAL A 30 0.23 -1.35 -2.74
C VAL A 30 1.62 -0.76 -2.98
N ILE A 31 2.43 -0.61 -1.93
CA ILE A 31 3.82 -0.15 -2.06
C ILE A 31 4.58 -1.03 -3.04
N ASP A 32 4.55 -2.35 -2.84
CA ASP A 32 5.27 -3.30 -3.68
C ASP A 32 4.81 -3.24 -5.15
N ALA A 33 3.51 -3.12 -5.41
CA ALA A 33 2.99 -2.98 -6.77
C ALA A 33 3.53 -1.73 -7.49
N PHE A 34 3.71 -0.61 -6.77
CA PHE A 34 4.24 0.62 -7.34
C PHE A 34 5.77 0.67 -7.37
N THR A 35 6.47 -0.02 -6.48
CA THR A 35 7.94 -0.07 -6.46
C THR A 35 8.53 -1.30 -7.14
N SER A 36 7.68 -2.22 -7.62
CA SER A 36 8.12 -3.44 -8.28
C SER A 36 8.98 -3.14 -9.50
N GLN A 37 10.02 -3.96 -9.69
CA GLN A 37 10.88 -3.89 -10.87
C GLN A 37 10.13 -4.22 -12.17
N ASN A 38 8.94 -4.83 -12.08
CA ASN A 38 8.08 -5.07 -13.23
C ASN A 38 7.19 -3.86 -13.59
N ASN A 39 7.31 -2.75 -12.85
CA ASN A 39 6.59 -1.53 -13.17
C ASN A 39 7.26 -0.83 -14.37
N THR A 40 6.47 -0.59 -15.42
CA THR A 40 6.94 0.03 -16.67
C THR A 40 7.52 1.43 -16.47
N VAL A 41 6.99 2.19 -15.50
CA VAL A 41 7.50 3.53 -15.16
C VAL A 41 8.87 3.43 -14.50
N MET A 42 9.05 2.48 -13.57
CA MET A 42 10.34 2.24 -12.92
C MET A 42 11.41 1.80 -13.93
N GLN A 43 11.05 0.90 -14.85
CA GLN A 43 11.94 0.47 -15.94
C GLN A 43 12.31 1.63 -16.87
N TYR A 44 11.36 2.52 -17.17
CA TYR A 44 11.63 3.70 -17.99
C TYR A 44 12.63 4.65 -17.32
N ILE A 45 12.45 4.93 -16.03
CA ILE A 45 13.37 5.77 -15.26
C ILE A 45 14.78 5.18 -15.24
N GLN A 46 14.89 3.87 -15.03
CA GLN A 46 16.19 3.16 -15.07
C GLN A 46 16.82 3.23 -16.47
N LYS A 47 16.04 3.02 -17.53
CA LYS A 47 16.51 3.14 -18.92
C LYS A 47 17.08 4.53 -19.20
N VAL A 48 16.40 5.59 -18.77
CA VAL A 48 16.87 6.97 -18.92
C VAL A 48 18.17 7.20 -18.13
N GLY A 49 18.31 6.58 -16.94
CA GLY A 49 19.52 6.70 -16.12
C GLY A 49 20.77 6.09 -16.75
N ILE A 50 20.63 5.04 -17.55
CA ILE A 50 21.75 4.37 -18.24
C ILE A 50 22.20 5.12 -19.50
N MET A 51 21.40 6.08 -20.00
CA MET A 51 21.77 6.91 -21.14
C MET A 51 22.89 7.91 -20.77
N THR A 52 23.68 8.33 -21.76
CA THR A 52 24.68 9.40 -21.58
C THR A 52 24.00 10.66 -21.06
N ASP A 53 24.55 11.24 -19.98
CA ASP A 53 23.97 12.38 -19.23
C ASP A 53 22.58 12.15 -18.62
N GLY A 54 22.18 10.88 -18.48
CA GLY A 54 20.88 10.45 -17.96
C GLY A 54 20.69 10.66 -16.46
N ASN A 55 21.78 10.70 -15.68
CA ASN A 55 21.74 10.67 -14.21
C ASN A 55 20.91 11.78 -13.56
N VAL A 56 21.02 13.01 -14.06
CA VAL A 56 20.26 14.15 -13.51
C VAL A 56 18.78 14.02 -13.88
N LYS A 57 18.49 13.58 -15.11
CA LYS A 57 17.13 13.39 -15.63
C LYS A 57 16.41 12.25 -14.90
N SER A 58 17.05 11.09 -14.77
CA SER A 58 16.49 9.94 -14.05
C SER A 58 16.29 10.26 -12.57
N SER A 59 17.20 11.01 -11.93
CA SER A 59 17.04 11.43 -10.54
C SER A 59 15.82 12.34 -10.33
N ALA A 60 15.61 13.32 -11.22
CA ALA A 60 14.42 14.18 -11.17
C ALA A 60 13.13 13.39 -11.40
N MET A 61 13.14 12.43 -12.34
CA MET A 61 12.00 11.55 -12.59
C MET A 61 11.70 10.63 -11.39
N SER A 62 12.73 10.07 -10.73
CA SER A 62 12.60 9.25 -9.52
C SER A 62 11.94 10.03 -8.38
N TRP A 63 12.35 11.29 -8.16
CA TRP A 63 11.76 12.15 -7.14
C TRP A 63 10.28 12.45 -7.41
N MET A 64 9.93 12.76 -8.66
CA MET A 64 8.54 12.99 -9.02
C MET A 64 7.70 11.72 -8.84
N TYR A 65 8.24 10.57 -9.27
CA TYR A 65 7.59 9.27 -9.07
C TYR A 65 7.39 8.95 -7.60
N PHE A 66 8.40 9.20 -6.76
CA PHE A 66 8.33 9.02 -5.31
C PHE A 66 7.21 9.84 -4.67
N LEU A 67 7.07 11.12 -5.05
CA LEU A 67 5.99 11.99 -4.55
C LEU A 67 4.59 11.46 -4.94
N ILE A 68 4.44 10.97 -6.17
CA ILE A 68 3.18 10.38 -6.64
C ILE A 68 2.85 9.12 -5.84
N VAL A 69 3.83 8.25 -5.62
CA VAL A 69 3.64 7.02 -4.83
C VAL A 69 3.27 7.37 -3.37
N MET A 70 3.93 8.36 -2.75
CA MET A 70 3.57 8.83 -1.41
C MET A 70 2.14 9.37 -1.33
N LEU A 71 1.68 10.09 -2.36
CA LEU A 71 0.31 10.58 -2.44
C LEU A 71 -0.69 9.42 -2.48
N ILE A 72 -0.44 8.41 -3.32
CA ILE A 72 -1.30 7.22 -3.44
C ILE A 72 -1.35 6.45 -2.12
N ILE A 73 -0.19 6.23 -1.49
CA ILE A 73 -0.11 5.56 -0.18
C ILE A 73 -0.91 6.34 0.86
N SER A 74 -0.79 7.67 0.87
CA SER A 74 -1.51 8.53 1.81
C SER A 74 -3.03 8.44 1.60
N VAL A 75 -3.50 8.39 0.35
CA VAL A 75 -4.93 8.18 0.03
C VAL A 75 -5.40 6.80 0.48
N VAL A 76 -4.65 5.74 0.18
CA VAL A 76 -5.00 4.37 0.59
C VAL A 76 -5.01 4.24 2.12
N ALA A 77 -3.99 4.78 2.79
CA ALA A 77 -3.92 4.77 4.25
C ALA A 77 -5.07 5.58 4.87
N ALA A 78 -5.42 6.75 4.32
CA ALA A 78 -6.55 7.54 4.79
C ALA A 78 -7.89 6.78 4.63
N LEU A 79 -8.13 6.18 3.46
CA LEU A 79 -9.33 5.37 3.20
C LEU A 79 -9.42 4.18 4.17
N LEU A 80 -8.32 3.46 4.38
CA LEU A 80 -8.31 2.29 5.25
C LEU A 80 -8.36 2.66 6.74
N SER A 81 -7.77 3.81 7.14
CA SER A 81 -7.83 4.32 8.51
C SER A 81 -9.26 4.66 8.96
N ALA A 82 -10.14 5.04 8.02
CA ALA A 82 -11.55 5.28 8.32
C ALA A 82 -12.32 3.98 8.63
N TYR A 83 -11.85 2.83 8.15
CA TYR A 83 -12.49 1.52 8.35
C TYR A 83 -11.82 0.67 9.44
N VAL A 84 -10.53 0.89 9.72
CA VAL A 84 -9.84 0.22 10.81
C VAL A 84 -10.05 0.98 12.10
N PHE A 85 -11.01 0.48 12.87
CA PHE A 85 -11.24 0.90 14.25
C PHE A 85 -10.03 0.48 15.09
N TYR A 86 -9.08 1.40 15.28
CA TYR A 86 -8.03 1.23 16.26
C TYR A 86 -8.72 1.22 17.63
N GLN A 87 -8.89 0.05 18.23
CA GLN A 87 -9.31 -0.06 19.63
C GLN A 87 -8.31 0.75 20.44
N ARG A 88 -8.73 1.96 20.87
CA ARG A 88 -7.97 2.75 21.83
C ARG A 88 -7.77 1.85 23.04
N LYS A 89 -6.51 1.48 23.26
CA LYS A 89 -6.09 0.73 24.43
C LYS A 89 -6.00 1.75 25.57
N ASP A 90 -7.17 2.08 26.13
CA ASP A 90 -7.28 2.69 27.46
C ASP A 90 -7.39 1.55 28.48
#